data_AF-A0A5K0VG80-F1
#
_entry.id   AF-A0A5K0VG80-F1
#
_cell.length_a   1.000
_cell.length_b   1.000
_cell.length_c   1.000
_cell.angle_alpha   90.00
_cell.angle_beta   90.00
_cell.angle_gamma   90.00
#
_symmetry.space_group_name_H-M   'P 1'
#
loop_
_entity.id
_entity.type
_entity.pdbx_description
1 polymer ?
#
loop_
_entity_poly.entity_id
_entity_poly.type
_entity_poly.pdbx_seq_one_letter_code
_entity_poly.pdbx_strand_id
1 'polypeptide(L)' 'YVDKEFGTGVLKISPGHDHNDYVLARKLGLPILNVMNKDGTLNEVAWLY' A
#
# COMPACT_ATOMS: atom_id res chain seq x y z
N TYR A 1 5.41 9.29 -4.97
CA TYR A 1 6.55 9.35 -5.91
C TYR A 1 7.75 8.73 -5.20
N VAL A 2 8.74 8.20 -5.92
CA VAL A 2 9.92 7.59 -5.29
C VAL A 2 11.04 8.61 -5.27
N ASP A 3 11.59 8.87 -4.09
CA ASP A 3 12.84 9.61 -3.92
C ASP A 3 14.01 8.62 -3.95
N LYS A 4 14.94 8.82 -4.87
CA LYS A 4 16.09 7.93 -5.09
C LYS A 4 17.22 8.16 -4.10
N GLU A 5 17.29 9.34 -3.50
CA GLU A 5 18.34 9.68 -2.52
C GLU A 5 17.93 9.26 -1.10
N PHE A 6 16.65 8.98 -0.89
CA PHE A 6 16.11 8.54 0.39
C PHE A 6 16.17 7.02 0.56
N GLY A 7 16.75 6.56 1.68
CA GLY A 7 16.81 5.14 2.03
C GLY A 7 17.60 4.31 1.00
N THR A 8 17.00 3.21 0.52
CA THR A 8 17.59 2.36 -0.55
C THR A 8 17.27 2.86 -1.96
N GLY A 9 16.50 3.95 -2.09
CA GLY A 9 15.95 4.40 -3.37
C GLY A 9 14.79 3.55 -3.91
N VAL A 10 14.27 2.61 -3.11
CA VAL A 10 13.08 1.79 -3.44
C VAL A 10 12.01 2.00 -2.37
N LEU A 11 10.78 2.26 -2.81
CA LEU A 11 9.63 2.49 -1.94
C LEU A 11 8.73 1.24 -1.89
N LYS A 12 8.43 0.76 -0.68
CA LYS A 12 7.32 -0.18 -0.46
C LYS A 12 6.00 0.55 -0.67
N ILE A 13 5.09 -0.01 -1.46
CA ILE A 13 3.76 0.55 -1.73
C ILE A 13 2.68 -0.26 -1.01
N SER A 14 1.82 0.42 -0.24
CA SER A 14 0.66 -0.13 0.48
C SER A 14 -0.60 0.72 0.25
N PRO A 15 -1.30 0.54 -0.89
CA PRO A 15 -2.35 1.46 -1.35
C PRO A 15 -3.59 1.54 -0.45
N GLY A 16 -3.83 0.51 0.38
CA GLY A 16 -4.93 0.51 1.35
C GLY A 16 -4.67 1.36 2.59
N HIS A 17 -3.44 1.85 2.78
CA HIS A 17 -2.98 2.46 4.05
C HIS A 17 -2.25 3.79 3.89
N ASP A 18 -1.87 4.18 2.67
CA ASP A 18 -1.21 5.46 2.40
C ASP A 18 -1.83 6.18 1.19
N HIS A 19 -1.96 7.51 1.31
CA HIS A 19 -2.65 8.33 0.30
C HIS A 19 -1.83 8.49 -0.98
N ASN A 20 -0.50 8.60 -0.88
CA ASN A 20 0.37 8.70 -2.04
C ASN A 20 0.42 7.38 -2.80
N ASP A 21 0.47 6.28 -2.07
CA ASP A 21 0.41 4.92 -2.61
C ASP A 21 -0.93 4.65 -3.31
N TYR A 22 -2.05 5.11 -2.73
CA TYR A 22 -3.37 5.00 -3.33
C TYR A 22 -3.42 5.69 -4.71
N VAL A 23 -2.99 6.95 -4.78
CA VAL A 23 -2.98 7.71 -6.03
C VAL A 23 -2.06 7.06 -7.06
N LEU A 24 -0.90 6.57 -6.65
CA LEU A 24 0.05 5.90 -7.54
C LEU A 24 -0.50 4.55 -8.04
N ALA A 25 -1.10 3.75 -7.17
CA ALA A 25 -1.75 2.50 -7.53
C ALA A 25 -2.89 2.69 -8.53
N ARG A 26 -3.73 3.73 -8.34
CA ARG A 26 -4.80 4.07 -9.30
C ARG A 26 -4.26 4.45 -10.68
N LYS A 27 -3.14 5.18 -10.75
CA LYS A 27 -2.50 5.55 -12.03
C LYS A 27 -1.90 4.34 -12.74
N LEU A 28 -1.38 3.37 -11.98
CA LEU A 28 -0.72 2.18 -12.50
C LEU A 28 -1.67 0.97 -12.67
N GLY A 29 -2.93 1.09 -12.25
CA GLY A 29 -3.89 -0.01 -12.28
C GLY A 29 -3.60 -1.14 -11.29
N LEU A 30 -2.92 -0.86 -10.19
CA LEU A 30 -2.59 -1.84 -9.16
C LEU A 30 -3.80 -2.15 -8.25
N PRO A 31 -3.92 -3.39 -7.75
CA PRO A 31 -4.97 -3.74 -6.80
C PRO A 31 -4.82 -2.95 -5.49
N ILE A 32 -5.95 -2.58 -4.92
CA ILE A 32 -6.01 -1.82 -3.67
C ILE A 32 -6.64 -2.74 -2.63
N LEU A 33 -5.79 -3.27 -1.76
CA LEU A 33 -6.16 -4.21 -0.71
C LEU A 33 -5.97 -3.53 0.65
N ASN A 34 -6.97 -3.66 1.52
CA ASN A 34 -6.90 -3.23 2.91
C ASN A 34 -6.95 -4.48 3.81
N VAL A 35 -5.91 -4.67 4.60
CA VAL A 35 -5.78 -5.79 5.55
C VAL A 35 -6.41 -5.52 6.92
N MET A 36 -6.84 -4.28 7.18
CA MET A 36 -7.38 -3.85 8.46
C MET A 36 -8.91 -3.73 8.41
N ASN A 37 -9.57 -4.30 9.41
CA ASN A 37 -10.97 -4.05 9.71
C ASN A 37 -11.16 -2.67 10.36
N LYS A 38 -12.41 -2.22 10.43
CA LYS A 38 -12.75 -0.93 11.05
C LYS A 38 -12.48 -0.88 12.56
N ASP A 39 -12.43 -2.03 13.22
CA ASP A 39 -12.11 -2.18 14.64
C ASP A 39 -10.59 -2.28 14.91
N GLY A 40 -9.77 -2.21 13.86
CA GLY A 40 -8.31 -2.30 13.95
C GLY A 40 -7.77 -3.73 13.97
N THR A 41 -8.61 -4.76 13.85
CA THR A 41 -8.14 -6.15 13.70
C THR A 41 -7.71 -6.45 12.26
N LEU A 42 -6.92 -7.50 12.05
CA LEU A 42 -6.57 -8.00 10.72
C LEU A 42 -7.70 -8.85 10.14
N ASN A 43 -7.91 -8.74 8.84
CA ASN A 43 -8.85 -9.56 8.08
C ASN A 43 -8.14 -10.69 7.31
N GLU A 44 -8.90 -11.49 6.55
CA GLU A 44 -8.39 -12.62 5.78
C GLU A 44 -7.37 -12.23 4.70
N VAL A 45 -7.40 -10.99 4.20
CA VAL A 45 -6.48 -10.48 3.19
C VAL A 45 -5.04 -10.42 3.73
N ALA A 46 -4.88 -10.27 5.06
CA ALA A 46 -3.57 -10.28 5.71
C ALA A 46 -2.81 -11.61 5.54
N TRP A 47 -3.54 -12.69 5.21
CA TRP A 47 -3.00 -14.04 5.03
C TRP A 47 -2.96 -14.48 3.57
N LEU A 48 -3.29 -13.58 2.65
CA LEU A 48 -2.99 -13.81 1.24
C LEU A 48 -1.48 -13.67 1.07
N TYR A 49 -0.85 -14.77 0.65
CA TYR A 49 0.58 -14.97 0.39
C TYR A 49 1.45 -15.37 1.59
#